data_AF-A0A3Q8XS17-F1
#
_entry.id   AF-A0A3Q8XS17-F1
#
_cell.length_a   1.000
_cell.length_b   1.000
_cell.length_c   1.000
_cell.angle_alpha   90.00
_cell.angle_beta   90.00
_cell.angle_gamma   90.00
#
_symmetry.space_group_name_H-M   'P 1'
#
loop_
_entity.id
_entity.type
_entity.pdbx_description
1 polymer ?
#
loop_
_entity_poly.entity_id
_entity_poly.type
_entity_poly.pdbx_seq_one_letter_code
_entity_poly.pdbx_strand_id
1 'polypeptide(L)'
;MGRLKAVKPRVAALPPRIGRAVGDEQARHRERDATIGWRAWYKTARWQKLRLKILQRDLYTCQKTGALLVGKHPAPNSPVVDHKRPHRGDERLFWDENNLHAVSKAYHDSEKQAEERARR
;
A
#
# COMPACT_ATOMS: atom_id res chain seq x y z
N MET A 1 -31.39 -39.30 12.56
CA MET A 1 -31.30 -37.98 11.91
C MET A 1 -30.04 -37.93 11.05
N GLY A 2 -30.08 -38.47 9.82
CA GLY A 2 -28.93 -38.51 8.92
C GLY A 2 -28.80 -37.20 8.13
N ARG A 3 -27.65 -36.51 8.23
CA ARG A 3 -27.36 -35.29 7.47
C ARG A 3 -27.01 -35.65 6.02
N LEU A 4 -27.78 -35.12 5.06
CA LEU A 4 -27.47 -35.22 3.63
C LEU A 4 -26.22 -34.39 3.30
N LYS A 5 -25.25 -34.98 2.60
CA LYS A 5 -24.06 -34.28 2.08
C LYS A 5 -24.42 -33.60 0.75
N ALA A 6 -24.13 -32.31 0.64
CA ALA A 6 -24.34 -31.56 -0.60
C ALA A 6 -23.47 -32.11 -1.74
N VAL A 7 -24.08 -32.24 -2.91
CA VAL A 7 -23.44 -32.75 -4.13
C VAL A 7 -22.42 -31.73 -4.65
N LYS A 8 -21.20 -32.19 -4.95
CA LYS A 8 -20.16 -31.34 -5.54
C LYS A 8 -20.56 -30.95 -6.98
N PRO A 9 -20.48 -29.65 -7.36
CA PRO A 9 -20.77 -29.23 -8.72
C PRO A 9 -19.78 -29.85 -9.70
N ARG A 10 -20.30 -30.40 -10.80
CA ARG A 10 -19.53 -31.10 -11.86
C ARG A 10 -19.09 -30.19 -13.01
N VAL A 11 -19.44 -28.91 -12.94
CA VAL A 11 -19.10 -27.89 -13.95
C VAL A 11 -18.23 -26.82 -13.34
N ALA A 12 -17.15 -26.48 -14.04
CA ALA A 12 -16.29 -25.36 -13.68
C ALA A 12 -17.06 -24.05 -13.88
N ALA A 13 -16.98 -23.14 -12.90
CA ALA A 13 -17.54 -21.81 -13.04
C ALA A 13 -16.81 -21.08 -14.17
N LEU A 14 -17.55 -20.60 -15.17
CA LEU A 14 -17.00 -19.79 -16.25
C LEU A 14 -16.41 -18.50 -15.65
N PRO A 15 -15.23 -18.06 -16.12
CA PRO A 15 -14.72 -16.74 -15.74
C PRO A 15 -15.73 -15.67 -16.19
N PRO A 16 -15.89 -14.59 -15.41
CA PRO A 16 -16.83 -13.52 -15.74
C PRO A 16 -16.51 -12.97 -17.13
N ARG A 17 -17.51 -13.04 -18.02
CA ARG A 17 -17.40 -12.64 -19.44
C ARG A 17 -17.59 -11.13 -19.64
N ILE A 18 -18.08 -10.44 -18.62
CA ILE A 18 -18.24 -8.99 -18.60
C ILE A 18 -16.98 -8.41 -17.95
N GLY A 19 -16.22 -7.64 -18.71
CA GLY A 19 -15.09 -6.87 -18.19
C GLY A 19 -15.55 -5.95 -17.05
N ARG A 20 -14.65 -5.65 -16.13
CA ARG A 20 -14.96 -4.85 -14.95
C ARG A 20 -15.54 -3.50 -15.35
N ALA A 21 -16.67 -3.10 -14.77
CA ALA A 21 -17.27 -1.78 -15.02
C ALA A 21 -16.21 -0.68 -14.80
N VAL A 22 -15.96 0.11 -15.84
CA VAL A 22 -15.13 1.32 -15.77
C VAL A 22 -15.87 2.29 -14.86
N GLY A 23 -15.38 2.53 -13.65
CA GLY A 23 -15.96 3.53 -12.74
C GLY A 23 -15.94 3.21 -11.25
N ASP A 24 -15.84 1.94 -10.83
CA ASP A 24 -15.84 1.60 -9.40
C ASP A 24 -14.42 1.41 -8.83
N GLU A 25 -13.63 2.48 -8.80
CA GLU A 25 -12.32 2.46 -8.15
C GLU A 25 -12.42 2.08 -6.67
N GLN A 26 -13.51 2.44 -5.99
CA GLN A 26 -13.72 2.06 -4.60
C GLN A 26 -13.87 0.55 -4.43
N ALA A 27 -14.59 -0.15 -5.32
CA ALA A 27 -14.64 -1.61 -5.31
C ALA A 27 -13.28 -2.22 -5.62
N ARG A 28 -12.50 -1.64 -6.55
CA ARG A 28 -11.13 -2.10 -6.82
C ARG A 28 -10.23 -1.98 -5.60
N HIS A 29 -10.30 -0.87 -4.86
CA HIS A 29 -9.54 -0.68 -3.62
C HIS A 29 -9.97 -1.68 -2.53
N ARG A 30 -11.29 -1.86 -2.34
CA ARG A 30 -11.83 -2.82 -1.37
C ARG A 30 -11.40 -4.25 -1.65
N GLU A 31 -11.47 -4.68 -2.91
CA GLU A 31 -11.02 -6.02 -3.29
C GLU A 31 -9.52 -6.20 -3.07
N ARG A 32 -8.70 -5.22 -3.45
CA ARG A 32 -7.24 -5.28 -3.21
C ARG A 32 -6.91 -5.37 -1.73
N ASP A 33 -7.62 -4.60 -0.89
CA ASP A 33 -7.47 -4.67 0.56
C ASP A 33 -7.87 -6.04 1.12
N ALA A 34 -8.85 -6.72 0.51
CA ALA A 34 -9.29 -8.06 0.91
C ALA A 34 -8.36 -9.18 0.42
N THR A 35 -7.77 -9.04 -0.77
CA THR A 35 -6.92 -10.08 -1.40
C THR A 35 -5.46 -9.98 -1.02
N ILE A 36 -4.95 -8.77 -0.76
CA ILE A 36 -3.54 -8.54 -0.45
C ILE A 36 -3.38 -8.39 1.07
N GLY A 37 -3.13 -9.50 1.77
CA GLY A 37 -3.13 -9.55 3.24
C GLY A 37 -2.24 -8.52 3.92
N TRP A 38 -1.09 -8.19 3.34
CA TRP A 38 -0.17 -7.18 3.90
C TRP A 38 -0.70 -5.74 3.84
N ARG A 39 -1.76 -5.45 3.06
CA ARG A 39 -2.38 -4.11 3.06
C ARG A 39 -3.04 -3.79 4.40
N ALA A 40 -3.46 -4.80 5.14
CA ALA A 40 -3.98 -4.64 6.49
C ALA A 40 -2.94 -4.02 7.44
N TRP A 41 -1.64 -4.25 7.22
CA TRP A 41 -0.58 -3.71 8.08
C TRP A 41 -0.56 -2.18 8.11
N TYR A 42 -0.86 -1.51 6.99
CA TYR A 42 -0.96 -0.05 6.92
C TYR A 42 -2.09 0.53 7.79
N LYS A 43 -3.07 -0.28 8.19
CA LYS A 43 -4.21 0.15 9.03
C LYS A 43 -3.96 -0.09 10.53
N THR A 44 -2.84 -0.72 10.89
CA THR A 44 -2.54 -1.06 12.28
C THR A 44 -2.02 0.13 13.08
N ALA A 45 -2.27 0.14 14.39
CA ALA A 45 -1.67 1.10 15.31
C ALA A 45 -0.14 1.01 15.32
N ARG A 46 0.43 -0.19 15.08
CA ARG A 46 1.89 -0.38 14.94
C ARG A 46 2.44 0.44 13.79
N TRP A 47 1.79 0.41 12.62
CA TRP A 47 2.18 1.23 11.49
C TRP A 47 2.05 2.72 11.77
N GLN A 48 0.97 3.17 12.41
CA GLN A 48 0.80 4.59 12.76
C GLN A 48 1.93 5.11 13.66
N LYS A 49 2.31 4.32 14.69
CA LYS A 49 3.45 4.63 15.57
C LYS A 49 4.77 4.65 14.81
N LEU A 50 5.03 3.63 14.00
CA LEU A 50 6.24 3.55 13.19
C LEU A 50 6.34 4.73 12.21
N ARG A 51 5.24 5.06 11.52
CA ARG A 51 5.17 6.20 10.62
C ARG A 51 5.55 7.50 11.34
N LEU A 52 5.02 7.74 12.54
CA LEU A 52 5.38 8.92 13.32
C LEU A 52 6.86 8.93 13.70
N LYS A 53 7.40 7.78 14.14
CA LYS A 53 8.82 7.63 14.48
C LYS A 53 9.74 7.98 13.30
N ILE A 54 9.42 7.50 12.10
CA ILE A 54 10.20 7.80 10.89
C ILE A 54 10.14 9.29 10.53
N LEU A 55 8.95 9.91 10.60
CA LEU A 55 8.82 11.35 10.35
C LEU A 55 9.60 12.19 11.35
N GLN A 56 9.62 11.79 12.63
CA GLN A 56 10.42 12.46 13.66
C GLN A 56 11.92 12.27 13.46
N ARG A 57 12.37 11.03 13.17
CA ARG A 57 13.76 10.71 12.84
C ARG A 57 14.28 11.58 11.70
N ASP A 58 13.45 11.73 10.67
CA ASP A 58 13.79 12.48 9.46
C ASP A 58 13.45 13.98 9.59
N LEU A 59 13.17 14.46 10.81
CA LEU A 59 12.87 15.87 11.14
C LEU A 59 11.82 16.50 10.23
N TYR A 60 10.79 15.74 9.85
CA TYR A 60 9.76 16.15 8.89
C TYR A 60 10.38 16.76 7.61
N THR A 61 11.48 16.21 7.15
CA THR A 61 12.20 16.66 5.97
C THR A 61 12.32 15.53 4.97
N CYS A 62 11.99 15.81 3.71
CA CYS A 62 12.09 14.86 2.61
C CYS A 62 13.53 14.39 2.45
N GLN A 63 13.78 13.10 2.65
CA GLN A 63 15.12 12.49 2.55
C GLN A 63 15.71 12.51 1.13
N LYS A 64 14.89 12.84 0.12
CA LYS A 64 15.26 12.85 -1.29
C LYS A 64 15.46 14.25 -1.86
N THR A 65 14.66 15.22 -1.39
CA THR A 65 14.66 16.58 -1.95
C THR A 65 14.98 17.67 -0.93
N GLY A 66 15.05 17.36 0.37
CA GLY A 66 15.25 18.34 1.44
C GLY A 66 14.04 19.22 1.76
N ALA A 67 12.89 19.02 1.09
CA ALA A 67 11.69 19.81 1.33
C ALA A 67 11.04 19.50 2.69
N LEU A 68 10.54 20.52 3.38
CA LEU A 68 9.78 20.35 4.62
C LEU A 68 8.42 19.68 4.37
N LEU A 69 8.08 18.71 5.23
CA LEU A 69 6.91 17.84 5.16
C LEU A 69 5.78 18.32 6.08
N VAL A 70 5.31 19.54 5.85
CA VAL A 70 4.32 20.23 6.70
C VAL A 70 2.92 20.29 6.10
N GLY A 71 2.77 19.87 4.84
CA GLY A 71 1.51 19.98 4.13
C GLY A 71 0.41 19.06 4.67
N LYS A 72 -0.83 19.55 4.67
CA LYS A 72 -2.02 18.68 4.85
C LYS A 72 -2.19 17.80 3.61
N HIS A 73 -2.40 16.51 3.78
CA HIS A 73 -2.69 15.62 2.65
C HIS A 73 -3.95 16.11 1.87
N PRO A 74 -3.95 16.15 0.53
CA PRO A 74 -2.93 15.64 -0.41
C PRO A 74 -1.97 16.70 -0.97
N ALA A 75 -1.61 17.75 -0.21
CA ALA A 75 -0.69 18.78 -0.69
C ALA A 75 0.67 18.18 -1.15
N PRO A 76 1.37 18.82 -2.12
CA PRO A 76 2.65 18.35 -2.65
C PRO A 76 3.72 18.08 -1.59
N ASN A 77 3.76 18.93 -0.54
CA ASN A 77 4.66 18.83 0.59
C ASN A 77 4.04 18.08 1.80
N SER A 78 2.98 17.29 1.60
CA SER A 78 2.44 16.46 2.67
C SER A 78 3.36 15.26 2.98
N PRO A 79 3.50 14.86 4.26
CA PRO A 79 4.39 13.79 4.67
C PRO A 79 3.89 12.42 4.21
N VAL A 80 4.75 11.71 3.50
CA VAL A 80 4.57 10.30 3.14
C VAL A 80 5.75 9.51 3.72
N VAL A 81 5.47 8.34 4.32
CA VAL A 81 6.51 7.40 4.73
C VAL A 81 6.47 6.24 3.76
N ASP A 82 7.61 6.00 3.16
CA ASP A 82 7.73 5.13 2.01
C ASP A 82 8.81 4.05 2.22
N HIS A 83 8.64 2.90 1.57
CA HIS A 83 9.60 1.80 1.59
C HIS A 83 10.63 1.97 0.46
N LYS A 84 11.91 2.14 0.81
CA LYS A 84 13.04 2.21 -0.13
C LYS A 84 13.11 0.97 -1.02
N ARG A 85 13.00 -0.22 -0.40
CA ARG A 85 12.84 -1.51 -1.08
C ARG A 85 11.39 -1.95 -0.93
N PRO A 86 10.67 -2.22 -2.04
CA PRO A 86 9.31 -2.73 -1.98
C PRO A 86 9.25 -4.04 -1.19
N HIS A 87 8.47 -4.07 -0.12
CA HIS A 87 8.41 -5.23 0.77
C HIS A 87 7.70 -6.44 0.12
N ARG A 88 6.75 -6.24 -0.81
CA ARG A 88 6.05 -7.32 -1.55
C ARG A 88 5.43 -8.43 -0.66
N GLY A 89 5.08 -8.10 0.58
CA GLY A 89 4.56 -9.05 1.57
C GLY A 89 5.60 -9.66 2.50
N ASP A 90 6.88 -9.34 2.33
CA ASP A 90 7.92 -9.63 3.33
C ASP A 90 7.70 -8.71 4.55
N GLU A 91 7.35 -9.34 5.67
CA GLU A 91 7.08 -8.64 6.92
C GLU A 91 8.33 -7.94 7.48
N ARG A 92 9.52 -8.54 7.33
CA ARG A 92 10.77 -7.97 7.84
C ARG A 92 11.07 -6.66 7.12
N LEU A 93 10.95 -6.65 5.79
CA LEU A 93 11.11 -5.44 5.00
C LEU A 93 10.04 -4.39 5.28
N PHE A 94 8.83 -4.81 5.64
CA PHE A 94 7.75 -3.89 5.94
C PHE A 94 8.00 -3.08 7.22
N TRP A 95 8.48 -3.74 8.27
CA TRP A 95 8.69 -3.14 9.58
C TRP A 95 10.12 -2.60 9.81
N ASP A 96 11.05 -2.84 8.88
CA ASP A 96 12.42 -2.35 8.98
C ASP A 96 12.48 -0.81 8.84
N GLU A 97 12.86 -0.14 9.93
CA GLU A 97 13.01 1.31 9.98
C GLU A 97 14.06 1.84 8.99
N ASN A 98 15.10 1.07 8.71
CA ASN A 98 16.16 1.45 7.77
C ASN A 98 15.68 1.38 6.32
N ASN A 99 14.69 0.51 6.05
CA ASN A 99 14.00 0.42 4.78
C ASN A 99 12.95 1.52 4.59
N LEU A 100 12.66 2.31 5.62
CA LEU A 100 11.69 3.41 5.56
C LEU A 100 12.39 4.77 5.46
N HIS A 101 11.77 5.69 4.72
CA HIS A 101 12.16 7.10 4.65
C HIS A 101 10.95 8.03 4.57
N ALA A 102 11.09 9.24 5.09
CA ALA A 102 10.13 10.32 4.92
C ALA A 102 10.37 11.03 3.57
N VAL A 103 9.31 11.14 2.77
CA VAL A 103 9.34 11.83 1.47
C VAL A 103 8.10 12.71 1.31
N SER A 104 8.18 13.68 0.40
CA SER A 104 7.02 14.48 0.02
C SER A 104 6.10 13.68 -0.90
N LYS A 105 4.79 13.97 -0.85
CA LYS A 105 3.83 13.37 -1.77
C LYS A 105 4.18 13.61 -3.24
N ALA A 106 4.69 14.80 -3.57
CA ALA A 106 5.14 15.12 -4.93
C ALA A 106 6.23 14.14 -5.41
N TYR A 107 7.31 13.97 -4.63
CA TYR A 107 8.39 13.04 -4.99
C TYR A 107 7.90 11.59 -5.05
N HIS A 108 7.06 11.19 -4.09
CA HIS A 108 6.52 9.84 -4.03
C HIS A 108 5.68 9.49 -5.26
N ASP A 109 4.84 10.40 -5.74
CA ASP A 109 3.92 10.11 -6.83
C ASP A 109 4.59 10.24 -8.22
N SER A 110 5.65 11.04 -8.36
CA SER A 110 6.39 11.22 -9.62
C SER A 110 7.62 10.32 -9.72
N GLU A 111 8.70 10.71 -9.03
CA GLU A 111 10.04 10.17 -9.18
C GLU A 111 10.09 8.72 -8.73
N LYS A 112 9.51 8.42 -7.57
CA LYS A 112 9.53 7.05 -7.07
C LYS A 112 8.76 6.10 -7.98
N GLN A 113 7.58 6.52 -8.44
CA GLN A 113 6.80 5.72 -9.38
C GLN A 113 7.54 5.50 -10.71
N ALA A 114 8.32 6.48 -11.16
CA ALA A 114 9.19 6.33 -12.34
C ALA A 114 10.35 5.35 -12.08
N GLU A 115 11.06 5.49 -10.95
CA GLU A 115 12.15 4.58 -10.55
C GLU A 115 11.66 3.12 -10.41
N GLU A 116 10.47 2.91 -9.82
CA GLU A 116 9.89 1.57 -9.67
C GLU A 116 9.48 0.95 -11.02
N ARG A 117 9.02 1.76 -11.98
CA ARG A 117 8.70 1.30 -13.35
C ARG A 117 9.96 0.97 -14.15
N ALA A 118 11.03 1.75 -13.99
CA ALA A 118 12.29 1.53 -14.71
C ALA A 118 13.05 0.28 -14.22
N ARG A 119 12.83 -0.16 -12.98
CA ARG A 119 13.45 -1.37 -12.38
C ARG A 119 12.67 -2.66 -12.64
N ARG A 120 11.66 -2.63 -13.51
CA ARG A 120 10.76 -3.76 -13.80
C ARG A 120 11.07 -4.36 -15.15
#